data_AF-A0A976CDR1-F1
#
_entry.id   AF-A0A976CDR1-F1
#
_cell.length_a   1.000
_cell.length_b   1.000
_cell.length_c   1.000
_cell.angle_alpha   90.00
_cell.angle_beta   90.00
_cell.angle_gamma   90.00
#
_symmetry.space_group_name_H-M   'P 1'
#
loop_
_entity.id
_entity.type
_entity.pdbx_description
1 polymer ?
#
loop_
_entity_poly.entity_id
_entity_poly.type
_entity_poly.pdbx_seq_one_letter_code
_entity_poly.pdbx_strand_id
1 'polypeptide(L)'
;MIIKFLKIYFTLFIFLFSYSNAQNTSTLVVEGYRGNLKIEGYAGDTIAVSVNPKDTPFAIDKQDKISYFRSASVQMSEYHILVPYQTYLKIRWTDEGNIDIKKIKSGIELQSRKGKITLTEIKGWAFVQNDDGDIEADFAEVTPQKPISFT
;
A
#
# COMPACT_ATOMS: atom_id res chain seq x y z
N MET A 1 34.80 -34.20 -11.77
CA MET A 1 33.89 -33.21 -12.40
C MET A 1 32.80 -32.88 -11.40
N ILE A 2 32.96 -31.77 -10.66
CA ILE A 2 32.05 -31.37 -9.57
C ILE A 2 31.05 -30.37 -10.15
N ILE A 3 29.78 -30.78 -10.23
CA ILE A 3 28.67 -29.90 -10.59
C ILE A 3 28.36 -29.04 -9.35
N LYS A 4 28.75 -27.76 -9.39
CA LYS A 4 28.28 -26.77 -8.42
C LYS A 4 26.84 -26.40 -8.78
N PHE A 5 25.89 -26.85 -7.97
CA PHE A 5 24.54 -26.30 -7.99
C PHE A 5 24.58 -24.86 -7.48
N LEU A 6 24.41 -23.91 -8.39
CA LEU A 6 24.15 -22.51 -8.05
C LEU A 6 22.69 -22.42 -7.57
N LYS A 7 22.46 -22.59 -6.25
CA LYS A 7 21.20 -22.19 -5.64
C LYS A 7 21.17 -20.66 -5.61
N ILE A 8 20.45 -20.08 -6.56
CA ILE A 8 20.10 -18.65 -6.53
C ILE A 8 19.11 -18.47 -5.38
N TYR A 9 19.60 -18.00 -4.24
CA TYR A 9 18.73 -17.55 -3.16
C TYR A 9 18.12 -16.22 -3.60
N PHE A 10 16.83 -16.22 -3.92
CA PHE A 10 16.07 -14.99 -4.07
C PHE A 10 15.80 -14.47 -2.65
N THR A 11 16.76 -13.70 -2.10
CA THR A 11 16.62 -13.12 -0.77
C THR A 11 15.50 -12.08 -0.81
N LEU A 12 14.31 -12.45 -0.33
CA LEU A 12 13.26 -11.50 0.01
C LEU A 12 13.76 -10.68 1.20
N PHE A 13 14.12 -9.42 0.96
CA PHE A 13 14.39 -8.50 2.05
C PHE A 13 13.06 -7.98 2.57
N ILE A 14 12.71 -8.38 3.79
CA ILE A 14 11.62 -7.77 4.53
C ILE A 14 12.26 -6.66 5.34
N PHE A 15 11.97 -5.41 5.00
CA PHE A 15 12.34 -4.30 5.84
C PHE A 15 11.26 -4.13 6.91
N LEU A 16 11.47 -4.78 8.06
CA LEU A 16 10.64 -4.57 9.23
C LEU A 16 10.99 -3.22 9.83
N PHE A 17 10.16 -2.22 9.56
CA PHE A 17 10.20 -0.96 10.27
C PHE A 17 9.18 -0.99 11.40
N SER A 18 9.63 -1.08 12.64
CA SER A 18 8.76 -0.93 13.79
C SER A 18 8.63 0.56 14.12
N TYR A 19 7.48 1.17 13.82
CA TYR A 19 7.18 2.52 14.25
C TYR A 19 5.98 2.53 15.19
N SER A 20 6.22 2.70 16.50
CA SER A 20 5.15 2.81 17.48
C SER A 20 4.60 4.24 17.53
N ASN A 21 3.30 4.37 17.29
CA ASN A 21 2.44 5.26 18.08
C ASN A 21 0.98 4.84 17.92
N ALA A 22 0.62 3.78 18.66
CA ALA A 22 -0.69 3.12 18.63
C ALA A 22 -1.85 3.92 19.27
N GLN A 23 -1.79 5.26 19.33
CA GLN A 23 -2.73 6.00 20.18
C GLN A 23 -3.76 6.88 19.48
N ASN A 24 -3.64 7.25 18.19
CA ASN A 24 -4.74 7.88 17.44
C ASN A 24 -4.44 7.75 15.94
N THR A 25 -5.38 7.23 15.13
CA THR A 25 -5.36 7.09 13.66
C THR A 25 -4.12 7.67 12.96
N SER A 26 -3.10 6.85 12.70
CA SER A 26 -1.93 7.27 11.93
C SER A 26 -2.30 7.44 10.45
N THR A 27 -1.68 8.42 9.78
CA THR A 27 -1.82 8.56 8.33
C THR A 27 -0.63 7.93 7.64
N LEU A 28 -0.88 7.09 6.63
CA LEU A 28 0.13 6.65 5.68
C LEU A 28 -0.13 7.32 4.32
N VAL A 29 0.86 8.08 3.87
CA VAL A 29 0.92 8.62 2.52
C VAL A 29 1.77 7.68 1.67
N VAL A 30 1.22 7.19 0.56
CA VAL A 30 1.91 6.30 -0.38
C VAL A 30 1.97 7.00 -1.73
N GLU A 31 3.17 7.28 -2.20
CA GLU A 31 3.40 7.89 -3.52
C GLU A 31 4.24 6.95 -4.36
N GLY A 32 3.80 6.63 -5.58
CA GLY A 32 4.55 5.77 -6.48
C GLY A 32 4.35 6.08 -7.94
N TYR A 33 5.26 5.54 -8.74
CA TYR A 33 5.24 5.68 -10.20
C TYR A 33 4.71 4.42 -10.87
N ARG A 34 5.48 3.32 -10.86
CA ARG A 34 5.08 2.02 -11.42
C ARG A 34 5.23 0.88 -10.42
N GLY A 35 4.50 -0.21 -10.67
CA GLY A 35 4.54 -1.44 -9.88
C GLY A 35 3.23 -1.73 -9.17
N ASN A 36 3.08 -2.96 -8.70
CA ASN A 36 1.91 -3.39 -7.95
C ASN A 36 2.07 -3.02 -6.48
N LEU A 37 0.98 -2.54 -5.89
CA LEU A 37 0.92 -2.09 -4.51
C LEU A 37 -0.11 -2.93 -3.75
N LYS A 38 0.33 -3.65 -2.73
CA LYS A 38 -0.53 -4.33 -1.78
C LYS A 38 -0.44 -3.66 -0.42
N ILE A 39 -1.58 -3.26 0.15
CA ILE A 39 -1.68 -2.75 1.52
C ILE A 39 -2.65 -3.63 2.31
N GLU A 40 -2.23 -4.17 3.44
CA GLU A 40 -3.09 -5.02 4.29
C GLU A 40 -3.11 -4.52 5.74
N GLY A 41 -4.32 -4.27 6.24
CA GLY A 41 -4.58 -3.99 7.64
C GLY A 41 -4.31 -5.20 8.52
N TYR A 42 -3.66 -5.00 9.67
CA TYR A 42 -3.43 -6.04 10.68
C TYR A 42 -3.56 -5.51 12.12
N ALA A 43 -3.53 -6.44 13.08
CA ALA A 43 -3.80 -6.15 14.49
C ALA A 43 -2.64 -5.48 15.26
N GLY A 44 -1.45 -5.37 14.66
CA GLY A 44 -0.32 -4.70 15.31
C GLY A 44 -0.39 -3.19 15.19
N ASP A 45 0.67 -2.54 15.63
CA ASP A 45 0.73 -1.09 15.85
C ASP A 45 1.82 -0.39 15.02
N THR A 46 2.47 -1.11 14.12
CA THR A 46 3.58 -0.60 13.29
C THR A 46 3.29 -0.71 11.80
N ILE A 47 3.95 0.09 10.98
CA ILE A 47 3.87 -0.04 9.51
C ILE A 47 5.08 -0.84 9.02
N ALA A 48 4.85 -2.03 8.48
CA ALA A 48 5.91 -2.88 7.94
C ALA A 48 5.90 -2.84 6.41
N VAL A 49 7.07 -2.78 5.77
CA VAL A 49 7.21 -2.63 4.32
C VAL A 49 8.12 -3.72 3.77
N SER A 50 7.58 -4.56 2.89
CA SER A 50 8.35 -5.59 2.17
C SER A 50 8.44 -5.19 0.70
N VAL A 51 9.67 -5.00 0.23
CA VAL A 51 9.99 -4.57 -1.13
C VAL A 51 11.26 -5.30 -1.56
N ASN A 52 11.32 -5.73 -2.82
CA ASN A 52 12.56 -6.29 -3.35
C ASN A 52 13.62 -5.18 -3.45
N PRO A 53 14.87 -5.35 -2.97
CA PRO A 53 15.89 -4.30 -3.10
C PRO A 53 16.20 -3.91 -4.56
N LYS A 54 15.85 -4.75 -5.53
CA LYS A 54 15.96 -4.42 -6.96
C LYS A 54 14.91 -3.41 -7.42
N ASP A 55 13.84 -3.25 -6.66
CA ASP A 55 12.70 -2.38 -6.95
C ASP A 55 12.95 -0.94 -6.45
N THR A 56 14.17 -0.46 -6.71
CA THR A 56 14.65 0.88 -6.34
C THR A 56 14.43 1.88 -7.47
N PRO A 57 14.39 3.19 -7.16
CA PRO A 57 14.50 3.79 -5.82
C PRO A 57 13.17 3.82 -5.04
N PHE A 58 13.23 3.54 -3.75
CA PHE A 58 12.16 3.81 -2.79
C PHE A 58 12.71 4.49 -1.52
N ALA A 59 11.85 5.19 -0.80
CA ALA A 59 12.16 5.87 0.45
C ALA A 59 10.99 5.73 1.44
N ILE A 60 11.33 5.67 2.72
CA ILE A 60 10.36 5.67 3.83
C ILE A 60 10.76 6.79 4.78
N ASP A 61 9.80 7.61 5.20
CA ASP A 61 10.04 8.78 6.03
C ASP A 61 8.87 9.01 7.00
N LYS A 62 9.08 9.83 8.04
CA LYS A 62 8.07 10.20 9.02
C LYS A 62 8.16 11.69 9.34
N GLN A 63 7.01 12.36 9.25
CA GLN A 63 6.83 13.72 9.72
C GLN A 63 5.63 13.75 10.68
N ASP A 64 5.88 14.06 11.95
CA ASP A 64 4.87 14.08 13.02
C ASP A 64 4.08 12.76 13.14
N LYS A 65 2.80 12.78 12.77
CA LYS A 65 1.86 11.63 12.81
C LYS A 65 1.64 11.01 11.42
N ILE A 66 2.39 11.45 10.42
CA ILE A 66 2.29 11.03 9.02
C ILE A 66 3.52 10.21 8.67
N SER A 67 3.28 9.00 8.18
CA SER A 67 4.32 8.16 7.59
C SER A 67 4.24 8.26 6.07
N TYR A 68 5.38 8.20 5.41
CA TYR A 68 5.50 8.28 3.95
C TYR A 68 6.17 7.03 3.43
N PHE A 69 5.59 6.44 2.39
CA PHE A 69 6.26 5.53 1.46
C PHE A 69 6.32 6.22 0.11
N ARG A 70 7.51 6.29 -0.49
CA ARG A 70 7.72 6.87 -1.82
C ARG A 70 8.48 5.90 -2.69
N SER A 71 7.99 5.63 -3.89
CA SER A 71 8.74 4.92 -4.92
C SER A 71 8.84 5.77 -6.18
N ALA A 72 10.03 5.86 -6.75
CA ALA A 72 10.25 6.42 -8.09
C ALA A 72 10.76 5.35 -9.06
N SER A 73 10.53 4.07 -8.76
CA SER A 73 10.85 2.96 -9.66
C SER A 73 10.05 3.07 -10.95
N VAL A 74 10.75 2.89 -12.09
CA VAL A 74 10.15 2.78 -13.43
C VAL A 74 9.91 1.33 -13.85
N GLN A 75 10.25 0.39 -12.98
CA GLN A 75 10.09 -1.05 -13.19
C GLN A 75 8.76 -1.52 -12.60
N MET A 76 8.23 -2.64 -13.10
CA MET A 76 7.05 -3.30 -12.53
C MET A 76 7.43 -4.02 -11.23
N SER A 77 7.52 -3.24 -10.17
CA SER A 77 7.96 -3.65 -8.84
C SER A 77 6.80 -4.19 -8.00
N GLU A 78 7.10 -4.94 -6.94
CA GLU A 78 6.08 -5.46 -6.01
C GLU A 78 6.27 -4.82 -4.62
N TYR A 79 5.28 -4.04 -4.19
CA TYR A 79 5.28 -3.34 -2.90
C TYR A 79 4.24 -3.95 -1.98
N HIS A 80 4.65 -4.46 -0.82
CA HIS A 80 3.72 -4.97 0.18
C HIS A 80 3.88 -4.20 1.51
N ILE A 81 2.80 -3.55 1.95
CA ILE A 81 2.78 -2.73 3.15
C ILE A 81 1.74 -3.28 4.13
N LEU A 82 2.15 -3.57 5.36
CA LEU A 82 1.24 -3.90 6.46
C LEU A 82 1.02 -2.66 7.32
N VAL A 83 -0.23 -2.36 7.66
CA VAL A 83 -0.59 -1.19 8.48
C VAL A 83 -1.55 -1.58 9.61
N PRO A 84 -1.54 -0.89 10.76
CA PRO A 84 -2.60 -1.05 11.76
C PRO A 84 -3.98 -0.83 11.14
N TYR A 85 -5.00 -1.56 11.59
CA TYR A 85 -6.35 -1.48 11.01
C TYR A 85 -6.89 -0.04 10.89
N GLN A 86 -6.63 0.83 11.88
CA GLN A 86 -7.13 2.20 11.92
C GLN A 86 -6.25 3.23 11.16
N THR A 87 -5.33 2.78 10.31
CA THR A 87 -4.49 3.70 9.52
C THR A 87 -5.30 4.33 8.39
N TYR A 88 -5.29 5.66 8.33
CA TYR A 88 -5.83 6.43 7.22
C TYR A 88 -4.86 6.37 6.03
N LEU A 89 -5.38 6.05 4.83
CA LEU A 89 -4.55 5.90 3.63
C LEU A 89 -4.76 7.06 2.67
N LYS A 90 -3.65 7.67 2.22
CA LYS A 90 -3.63 8.63 1.11
C LYS A 90 -2.63 8.17 0.05
N ILE A 91 -3.13 7.77 -1.11
CA ILE A 91 -2.36 7.05 -2.12
C ILE A 91 -2.40 7.83 -3.43
N ARG A 92 -1.23 7.99 -4.05
CA ARG A 92 -1.06 8.52 -5.39
C ARG A 92 -0.13 7.62 -6.20
N TRP A 93 -0.68 6.96 -7.21
CA TRP A 93 0.03 6.05 -8.12
C TRP A 93 -0.01 6.60 -9.54
N THR A 94 1.14 6.99 -10.09
CA THR A 94 1.15 7.98 -11.19
C THR A 94 1.34 7.40 -12.59
N ASP A 95 1.58 6.10 -12.74
CA ASP A 95 1.67 5.47 -14.05
C ASP A 95 0.91 4.14 -14.15
N GLU A 96 1.55 3.01 -13.85
CA GLU A 96 0.95 1.69 -14.09
C GLU A 96 1.21 0.72 -12.94
N GLY A 97 0.15 0.02 -12.53
CA GLY A 97 0.23 -1.12 -11.64
C GLY A 97 -1.09 -1.38 -10.91
N ASN A 98 -1.30 -2.62 -10.49
CA ASN A 98 -2.49 -2.97 -9.74
C ASN A 98 -2.35 -2.55 -8.26
N ILE A 99 -3.46 -2.13 -7.66
CA ILE A 99 -3.50 -1.72 -6.26
C ILE A 99 -4.50 -2.58 -5.50
N ASP A 100 -4.03 -3.37 -4.55
CA ASP A 100 -4.84 -4.23 -3.70
C ASP A 100 -4.80 -3.74 -2.24
N ILE A 101 -5.94 -3.31 -1.70
CA ILE A 101 -6.06 -2.81 -0.32
C ILE A 101 -7.05 -3.67 0.46
N LYS A 102 -6.62 -4.18 1.62
CA LYS A 102 -7.41 -5.14 2.41
C LYS A 102 -7.53 -4.74 3.88
N LYS A 103 -8.70 -5.02 4.47
CA LYS A 103 -8.95 -5.00 5.93
C LYS A 103 -8.66 -3.66 6.61
N ILE A 104 -8.90 -2.54 5.93
CA ILE A 104 -8.71 -1.21 6.51
C ILE A 104 -9.98 -0.79 7.26
N LYS A 105 -9.82 -0.26 8.47
CA LYS A 105 -10.88 0.24 9.36
C LYS A 105 -10.78 1.75 9.53
N SER A 106 -10.63 2.46 8.41
CA SER A 106 -10.42 3.91 8.32
C SER A 106 -10.80 4.41 6.91
N GLY A 107 -10.51 5.68 6.62
CA GLY A 107 -10.69 6.28 5.29
C GLY A 107 -9.58 5.93 4.29
N ILE A 108 -9.93 5.96 3.01
CA ILE A 108 -9.00 5.79 1.88
C ILE A 108 -9.21 6.93 0.88
N GLU A 109 -8.17 7.69 0.59
CA GLU A 109 -8.06 8.54 -0.59
C GLU A 109 -7.06 7.89 -1.56
N LEU A 110 -7.48 7.55 -2.78
CA LEU A 110 -6.65 6.87 -3.76
C LEU A 110 -6.82 7.56 -5.13
N GLN A 111 -5.70 7.98 -5.70
CA GLN A 111 -5.61 8.40 -7.10
C GLN A 111 -4.61 7.50 -7.83
N SER A 112 -5.04 6.91 -8.94
CA SER A 112 -4.23 6.04 -9.79
C SER A 112 -4.44 6.41 -11.25
N ARG A 113 -3.45 6.10 -12.09
CA ARG A 113 -3.54 6.32 -13.54
C ARG A 113 -3.97 5.06 -14.27
N LYS A 114 -3.19 3.96 -14.19
CA LYS A 114 -3.49 2.72 -14.91
C LYS A 114 -3.34 1.49 -14.04
N GLY A 115 -4.30 0.58 -14.13
CA GLY A 115 -4.29 -0.72 -13.47
C GLY A 115 -5.60 -1.01 -12.75
N LYS A 116 -5.78 -2.26 -12.31
CA LYS A 116 -6.93 -2.65 -11.51
C LYS A 116 -6.75 -2.20 -10.06
N ILE A 117 -7.82 -1.67 -9.47
CA ILE A 117 -7.90 -1.37 -8.04
C ILE A 117 -8.86 -2.36 -7.39
N THR A 118 -8.40 -3.05 -6.35
CA THR A 118 -9.23 -3.94 -5.53
C THR A 118 -9.23 -3.45 -4.09
N LEU A 119 -10.42 -3.15 -3.56
CA LEU A 119 -10.64 -2.89 -2.14
C LEU A 119 -11.39 -4.08 -1.53
N THR A 120 -10.89 -4.68 -0.45
CA THR A 120 -11.50 -5.87 0.17
C THR A 120 -11.67 -5.72 1.68
N GLU A 121 -12.84 -6.10 2.21
CA GLU A 121 -13.15 -6.02 3.63
C GLU A 121 -12.93 -4.62 4.24
N ILE A 122 -13.30 -3.57 3.52
CA ILE A 122 -13.13 -2.19 4.01
C ILE A 122 -14.22 -1.84 5.02
N LYS A 123 -13.83 -1.24 6.14
CA LYS A 123 -14.72 -0.67 7.14
C LYS A 123 -14.45 0.83 7.27
N GLY A 124 -15.18 1.65 6.52
CA GLY A 124 -14.82 3.06 6.42
C GLY A 124 -15.49 3.80 5.29
N TRP A 125 -14.74 4.69 4.66
CA TRP A 125 -15.15 5.46 3.48
C TRP A 125 -14.00 5.47 2.47
N ALA A 126 -14.30 5.67 1.20
CA ALA A 126 -13.27 5.77 0.18
C ALA A 126 -13.61 6.79 -0.90
N PHE A 127 -12.58 7.52 -1.31
CA PHE A 127 -12.57 8.34 -2.51
C PHE A 127 -11.48 7.78 -3.43
N VAL A 128 -11.89 7.14 -4.53
CA VAL A 128 -10.99 6.48 -5.47
C VAL A 128 -11.18 7.10 -6.86
N GLN A 129 -10.08 7.49 -7.48
CA GLN A 129 -10.02 7.91 -8.87
C GLN A 129 -9.02 7.03 -9.61
N ASN A 130 -9.40 6.50 -10.76
CA ASN A 130 -8.54 5.72 -11.64
C ASN A 130 -8.78 6.12 -13.09
N ASP A 131 -7.72 6.55 -13.80
CA ASP A 131 -7.91 7.01 -15.18
C ASP A 131 -8.20 5.86 -16.17
N ASP A 132 -7.56 4.68 -15.98
CA ASP A 132 -7.65 3.52 -16.87
C ASP A 132 -7.55 2.19 -16.09
N GLY A 133 -8.68 1.51 -15.91
CA GLY A 133 -8.76 0.17 -15.32
C GLY A 133 -9.92 0.01 -14.34
N ASP A 134 -10.25 -1.25 -14.04
CA ASP A 134 -11.41 -1.57 -13.21
C ASP A 134 -11.18 -1.23 -11.74
N ILE A 135 -12.25 -0.78 -11.09
CA ILE A 135 -12.33 -0.62 -9.63
C ILE A 135 -13.33 -1.66 -9.09
N GLU A 136 -12.83 -2.58 -8.28
CA GLU A 136 -13.65 -3.53 -7.51
C GLU A 136 -13.56 -3.17 -6.03
N ALA A 137 -14.72 -3.00 -5.38
CA ALA A 137 -14.74 -2.59 -3.99
C ALA A 137 -15.74 -3.40 -3.16
N ASP A 138 -15.25 -4.00 -2.09
CA ASP A 138 -16.02 -4.72 -1.08
C ASP A 138 -15.89 -4.01 0.28
N PHE A 139 -17.03 -3.53 0.79
CA PHE A 139 -17.14 -2.86 2.08
C PHE A 139 -17.88 -3.75 3.06
N ALA A 140 -17.20 -4.12 4.14
CA ALA A 140 -17.81 -4.79 5.28
C ALA A 140 -18.60 -3.81 6.17
N GLU A 141 -18.25 -2.53 6.16
CA GLU A 141 -18.95 -1.48 6.91
C GLU A 141 -18.69 -0.11 6.27
N VAL A 142 -19.70 0.76 6.24
CA VAL A 142 -19.57 2.12 5.69
C VAL A 142 -19.69 3.17 6.80
N THR A 143 -18.83 4.19 6.78
CA THR A 143 -18.93 5.32 7.70
C THR A 143 -20.06 6.26 7.27
N PRO A 144 -21.12 6.46 8.08
CA PRO A 144 -22.22 7.34 7.71
C PRO A 144 -21.75 8.75 7.39
N GLN A 145 -22.40 9.42 6.43
CA GLN A 145 -22.16 10.82 6.05
C GLN A 145 -20.77 11.13 5.45
N LYS A 146 -19.90 10.13 5.30
CA LYS A 146 -18.63 10.26 4.56
C LYS A 146 -18.80 9.82 3.11
N PRO A 147 -18.06 10.41 2.16
CA PRO A 147 -18.22 10.10 0.75
C PRO A 147 -17.71 8.69 0.45
N ILE A 148 -18.45 7.98 -0.39
CA ILE A 148 -17.98 6.82 -1.13
C ILE A 148 -18.09 7.18 -2.60
N SER A 149 -16.96 7.25 -3.29
CA SER A 149 -16.90 7.64 -4.70
C SER A 149 -15.83 6.84 -5.42
N PHE A 150 -16.18 6.40 -6.63
CA PHE A 150 -15.32 5.71 -7.56
C PHE A 150 -15.50 6.38 -8.93
N THR A 151 -14.41 6.76 -9.59
CA THR A 151 -14.43 7.43 -10.89
C THR A 151 -13.28 6.95 -11.74
#